data_AF-A0A366JIE0-F1
#
_entry.id   AF-A0A366JIE0-F1
#
_cell.length_a   1.000
_cell.length_b   1.000
_cell.length_c   1.000
_cell.angle_alpha   90.00
_cell.angle_beta   90.00
_cell.angle_gamma   90.00
#
_symmetry.space_group_name_H-M   'P 1'
#
loop_
_entity.id
_entity.type
_entity.pdbx_description
1 polymer ?
#
loop_
_entity_poly.entity_id
_entity_poly.type
_entity_poly.pdbx_seq_one_letter_code
_entity_poly.pdbx_strand_id
1 'polypeptide(L)' 'MIKGLGGIFCRTKNLDAVKKWYSEVLKIEMEN' A
#
# COMPACT_ATOMS: atom_id res chain seq x y z
N MET A 1 13.76 21.69 -3.87
CA MET A 1 13.88 20.94 -2.61
C MET A 1 12.64 20.08 -2.45
N ILE A 2 12.77 18.76 -2.49
CA ILE A 2 11.62 17.83 -2.38
C ILE A 2 11.22 17.75 -0.91
N LYS A 3 9.93 18.01 -0.60
CA LYS A 3 9.41 18.05 0.78
C LYS A 3 8.88 16.69 1.28
N GLY A 4 8.79 15.68 0.42
CA GLY A 4 8.34 14.32 0.74
C GLY A 4 7.89 13.55 -0.51
N LEU A 5 7.61 12.26 -0.34
CA LEU A 5 6.98 11.40 -1.34
C LEU A 5 5.46 11.43 -1.17
N GLY A 6 4.72 11.75 -2.25
CA GLY A 6 3.26 11.88 -2.26
C GLY A 6 2.45 10.57 -2.16
N GLY A 7 3.08 9.49 -1.69
CA GLY A 7 2.48 8.16 -1.63
C GLY A 7 2.74 7.30 -2.88
N ILE A 8 2.51 6.00 -2.73
CA ILE A 8 2.64 5.00 -3.79
C ILE A 8 1.24 4.52 -4.14
N PHE A 9 0.76 4.87 -5.33
CA PHE A 9 -0.53 4.41 -5.85
C PHE A 9 -0.30 3.21 -6.76
N CYS A 10 -0.75 2.04 -6.32
CA CYS A 10 -0.73 0.83 -7.13
C CYS A 10 -2.14 0.52 -7.61
N ARG A 11 -2.35 0.44 -8.93
CA ARG A 11 -3.62 0.01 -9.51
C ARG A 11 -3.66 -1.51 -9.56
N THR A 12 -4.60 -2.10 -8.82
CA THR A 12 -4.85 -3.55 -8.83
C THR A 12 -6.32 -3.83 -9.16
N LYS A 13 -6.59 -4.99 -9.75
CA LYS A 13 -7.96 -5.50 -9.95
C LYS A 13 -8.49 -6.19 -8.69
N ASN A 14 -7.62 -6.59 -7.76
CA ASN A 14 -7.97 -7.29 -6.53
C ASN A 14 -7.34 -6.56 -5.34
N LEU A 15 -8.18 -5.86 -4.57
CA LEU A 15 -7.75 -5.06 -3.43
C LEU A 15 -7.36 -5.94 -2.23
N ASP A 16 -8.09 -7.03 -1.97
CA ASP A 16 -7.82 -7.95 -0.86
C ASP A 16 -6.44 -8.59 -0.96
N ALA A 17 -6.07 -9.05 -2.16
CA ALA A 17 -4.75 -9.64 -2.39
C ALA A 17 -3.62 -8.62 -2.12
N VAL A 18 -3.83 -7.36 -2.48
CA VAL A 18 -2.85 -6.29 -2.28
C VAL A 18 -2.78 -5.87 -0.82
N LYS A 19 -3.91 -5.73 -0.12
CA LYS A 19 -3.94 -5.48 1.32
C LYS A 19 -3.20 -6.57 2.09
N LYS A 20 -3.43 -7.84 1.74
CA LYS A 20 -2.73 -8.98 2.33
C LYS A 20 -1.21 -8.92 2.06
N TRP A 21 -0.80 -8.68 0.82
CA TRP A 21 0.61 -8.55 0.47
C TRP A 21 1.30 -7.42 1.24
N TYR A 22 0.66 -6.26 1.35
CA TYR A 22 1.18 -5.13 2.13
C TYR A 22 1.31 -5.47 3.62
N SER A 23 0.33 -6.20 4.18
CA SER A 23 0.39 -6.68 5.57
C SER A 23 1.48 -7.73 5.78
N GLU A 24 1.67 -8.67 4.85
CA GLU A 24 2.65 -9.74 4.99
C GLU A 24 4.09 -9.25 4.79
N VAL A 25 4.31 -8.40 3.78
CA VAL A 25 5.65 -7.96 3.37
C VAL A 25 6.06 -6.69 4.11
N LEU A 26 5.18 -5.69 4.17
CA LEU A 26 5.50 -4.41 4.81
C LEU A 26 5.03 -4.34 6.26
N LYS A 27 4.23 -5.31 6.74
CA LYS A 27 3.65 -5.31 8.09
C LYS A 27 2.84 -4.05 8.39
N ILE A 28 2.21 -3.49 7.36
CA ILE A 28 1.33 -2.34 7.47
C ILE A 28 -0.10 -2.86 7.52
N GLU A 29 -0.81 -2.53 8.60
CA GLU A 29 -2.24 -2.78 8.69
C GLU A 29 -2.98 -1.68 7.91
N MET A 30 -3.48 -2.04 6.72
CA MET A 30 -4.30 -1.16 5.91
C MET A 30 -5.76 -1.31 6.34
N GLU A 31 -6.10 -0.77 7.51
CA GLU A 31 -7.48 -0.63 7.97
C GLU A 31 -8.10 0.62 7.31
N ASN A 32 -9.33 0.50 6.81
CA ASN A 32 -10.06 1.57 6.15
C ASN A 32 -11.39 1.81 6.86
#